data_AF-A0A2W5EZC3-F1
#
_entry.id   AF-A0A2W5EZC3-F1
#
_cell.length_a   1.000
_cell.length_b   1.000
_cell.length_c   1.000
_cell.angle_alpha   90.00
_cell.angle_beta   90.00
_cell.angle_gamma   90.00
#
_symmetry.space_group_name_H-M   'P 1'
#
loop_
_entity.id
_entity.type
_entity.pdbx_description
1 polymer ?
#
loop_
_entity_poly.entity_id
_entity_poly.type
_entity_poly.pdbx_seq_one_letter_code
_entity_poly.pdbx_strand_id
1 'polypeptide(L)'
;MTGNRFYKFTPNEDGKTKFEQMLDIFMQMLNYTSGDVGEALQWLNQLDKQYKITDDDYGMGDFIQDLKDNGYIKDDPDMPILTKKSEQTIRKRSLEEIFGKLKKSKQGNHHTFRTGSGEDANPDLRAFQFGDKLE
;
A
#
# COMPACT_ATOMS: atom_id res chain seq x y z
N MET A 1 7.57 -17.63 26.39
CA MET A 1 8.17 -17.31 25.07
C MET A 1 7.07 -16.85 24.14
N THR A 2 7.08 -15.58 23.74
CA THR A 2 6.20 -15.08 22.66
C THR A 2 6.83 -15.47 21.33
N GLY A 3 6.46 -16.65 20.81
CA GLY A 3 6.87 -17.13 19.49
C GLY A 3 5.89 -16.71 18.40
N ASN A 4 6.35 -16.65 17.16
CA ASN A 4 5.50 -16.41 16.00
C ASN A 4 4.55 -17.62 15.82
N ARG A 5 3.23 -17.38 15.84
CA ARG A 5 2.21 -18.39 15.51
C ARG A 5 1.89 -18.26 14.02
N PHE A 6 2.30 -19.26 13.25
CA PHE A 6 1.85 -19.41 11.87
C PHE A 6 0.50 -20.12 11.87
N TYR A 7 -0.49 -19.51 11.22
CA TYR A 7 -1.78 -20.12 10.94
C TYR A 7 -1.86 -20.46 9.45
N LYS A 8 -2.69 -21.44 9.10
CA LYS A 8 -2.96 -21.78 7.70
C LYS A 8 -3.71 -20.60 7.08
N PHE A 9 -3.21 -20.07 5.97
CA PHE A 9 -3.91 -19.03 5.23
C PHE A 9 -5.24 -19.58 4.69
N THR A 10 -6.32 -18.94 5.10
CA THR A 10 -7.70 -19.22 4.68
C THR A 10 -8.17 -17.99 3.90
N PRO A 11 -8.41 -18.11 2.58
CA PRO A 11 -8.73 -16.96 1.72
C PRO A 11 -9.98 -16.16 2.14
N ASN A 12 -10.85 -16.76 2.96
CA ASN A 12 -12.16 -16.22 3.33
C ASN A 12 -12.24 -15.70 4.78
N GLU A 13 -11.14 -15.65 5.53
CA GLU A 13 -11.18 -15.15 6.93
C GLU A 13 -11.38 -13.63 7.02
N ASP A 14 -10.98 -12.87 6.00
CA ASP A 14 -11.06 -11.40 5.99
C ASP A 14 -12.40 -10.86 5.48
N GLY A 15 -13.35 -11.72 5.07
CA GLY A 15 -14.65 -11.31 4.54
C GLY A 15 -14.60 -10.54 3.22
N LYS A 16 -13.47 -10.60 2.50
CA LYS A 16 -13.26 -9.91 1.22
C LYS A 16 -14.19 -10.46 0.14
N THR A 17 -14.78 -9.57 -0.62
CA THR A 17 -15.53 -9.91 -1.84
C THR A 17 -14.61 -10.57 -2.87
N LYS A 18 -15.18 -11.33 -3.82
CA LYS A 18 -14.40 -11.95 -4.90
C LYS A 18 -13.63 -10.89 -5.71
N PHE A 19 -14.28 -9.76 -6.00
CA PHE A 19 -13.64 -8.61 -6.65
C PHE A 19 -12.39 -8.16 -5.89
N GLU A 20 -12.46 -7.95 -4.57
CA GLU A 20 -11.32 -7.51 -3.77
C GLU A 20 -10.17 -8.54 -3.77
N GLN A 21 -10.50 -9.83 -3.71
CA GLN A 21 -9.50 -10.90 -3.79
C GLN A 21 -8.78 -10.88 -5.15
N MET A 22 -9.53 -10.78 -6.25
CA MET A 22 -8.95 -10.68 -7.60
C MET A 22 -8.19 -9.38 -7.81
N LEU A 23 -8.68 -8.27 -7.23
CA LEU A 23 -8.01 -6.96 -7.27
C LEU A 23 -6.66 -7.00 -6.55
N ASP A 24 -6.56 -7.72 -5.42
CA ASP A 24 -5.29 -7.92 -4.71
C ASP A 24 -4.26 -8.61 -5.60
N ILE A 25 -4.66 -9.68 -6.29
CA ILE A 25 -3.78 -10.42 -7.20
C ILE A 25 -3.44 -9.56 -8.43
N PHE A 26 -4.43 -8.90 -9.03
CA PHE A 26 -4.23 -8.03 -10.19
C PHE A 26 -3.23 -6.90 -9.92
N MET A 27 -3.31 -6.25 -8.75
CA MET A 27 -2.37 -5.21 -8.37
C MET A 27 -0.94 -5.73 -8.19
N GLN A 28 -0.77 -6.99 -7.77
CA GLN A 28 0.55 -7.63 -7.76
C GLN A 28 1.04 -7.90 -9.19
N MET A 29 0.17 -8.40 -10.08
CA MET A 29 0.52 -8.62 -11.48
C MET A 29 0.97 -7.32 -12.16
N LEU A 30 0.26 -6.21 -11.92
CA LEU A 30 0.65 -4.90 -12.44
C LEU A 30 2.05 -4.45 -11.98
N ASN A 31 2.51 -4.88 -10.80
CA ASN A 31 3.88 -4.59 -10.37
C ASN A 31 4.89 -5.37 -11.22
N TYR A 32 4.62 -6.65 -11.49
CA TYR A 32 5.49 -7.49 -12.31
C TYR A 32 5.47 -7.15 -13.80
N THR A 33 4.33 -6.67 -14.32
CA THR A 33 4.17 -6.28 -15.73
C THR A 33 4.46 -4.79 -15.98
N SER A 34 5.07 -4.10 -14.99
CA SER A 34 5.42 -2.68 -15.09
C SER A 34 4.23 -1.77 -15.46
N GLY A 35 3.03 -2.13 -15.02
CA GLY A 35 1.80 -1.39 -15.27
C GLY A 35 1.07 -1.74 -16.57
N ASP A 36 1.53 -2.72 -17.35
CA ASP A 36 0.80 -3.22 -18.51
C ASP A 36 -0.45 -3.98 -18.06
N VAL A 37 -1.63 -3.40 -18.35
CA VAL A 37 -2.94 -3.94 -17.98
C VAL A 37 -3.26 -5.20 -18.79
N GLY A 38 -2.93 -5.21 -20.08
CA GLY A 38 -3.22 -6.34 -20.97
C GLY A 38 -2.45 -7.57 -20.55
N GLU A 39 -1.14 -7.41 -20.30
CA GLU A 39 -0.29 -8.49 -19.80
C GLU A 39 -0.71 -8.95 -18.40
N ALA A 40 -1.03 -8.02 -17.49
CA ALA A 40 -1.47 -8.36 -16.15
C ALA A 40 -2.77 -9.18 -16.15
N LEU A 41 -3.74 -8.82 -17.00
CA LEU A 41 -4.99 -9.57 -17.15
C LEU A 41 -4.75 -10.95 -17.78
N GLN A 42 -3.82 -11.05 -18.73
CA GLN A 42 -3.43 -12.33 -19.32
C GLN A 42 -2.82 -13.27 -18.26
N TRP A 43 -1.90 -12.78 -17.42
CA TRP A 43 -1.31 -13.56 -16.34
C TRP A 43 -2.35 -13.95 -15.28
N LEU A 44 -3.25 -13.03 -14.93
CA LEU A 44 -4.35 -13.32 -14.01
C LEU A 44 -5.26 -14.44 -14.54
N ASN A 45 -5.55 -14.44 -15.85
CA ASN A 45 -6.33 -15.50 -16.50
C ASN A 45 -5.60 -16.85 -16.49
N GLN A 46 -4.27 -16.86 -16.67
CA GLN A 46 -3.48 -18.08 -16.51
C GLN A 46 -3.53 -18.62 -15.08
N LEU A 47 -3.44 -17.73 -14.08
CA LEU A 47 -3.52 -18.09 -12.67
C LEU A 47 -4.91 -18.63 -12.32
N ASP A 48 -5.95 -17.99 -12.86
CA ASP A 48 -7.33 -18.45 -12.70
C ASP A 48 -7.56 -19.86 -13.29
N LYS A 49 -6.99 -20.16 -14.46
CA LYS A 49 -7.08 -21.52 -15.04
C LYS A 49 -6.47 -22.60 -14.13
N GLN A 50 -5.36 -22.28 -13.48
CA GLN A 50 -4.62 -23.22 -12.62
C GLN A 50 -5.25 -23.37 -11.24
N TYR A 51 -5.69 -22.26 -10.64
CA TYR A 51 -6.11 -22.21 -9.24
C TYR A 51 -7.62 -22.04 -9.04
N LYS A 52 -8.39 -21.86 -10.12
CA LYS A 52 -9.86 -21.68 -10.10
C LYS A 52 -10.25 -20.56 -9.14
N ILE A 53 -9.73 -19.36 -9.40
CA ILE A 53 -9.97 -18.18 -8.55
C ILE A 53 -11.43 -17.72 -8.74
N THR A 54 -11.90 -17.71 -9.98
CA THR A 54 -13.27 -17.46 -10.39
C THR A 54 -14.16 -18.68 -10.14
N ASP A 55 -15.47 -18.44 -10.14
CA ASP A 55 -16.51 -19.47 -10.02
C ASP A 55 -17.65 -19.19 -11.02
N ASP A 56 -18.71 -20.00 -10.97
CA ASP A 56 -19.85 -19.87 -11.88
C ASP A 56 -20.63 -18.56 -11.66
N ASP A 57 -20.52 -17.95 -10.48
CA ASP A 57 -21.22 -16.72 -10.12
C ASP A 57 -20.41 -15.45 -10.45
N TYR A 58 -19.07 -15.55 -10.49
CA TYR A 58 -18.18 -14.42 -10.74
C TYR A 58 -16.96 -14.81 -11.58
N GLY A 59 -16.98 -14.37 -12.83
CA GLY A 59 -15.96 -14.66 -13.84
C GLY A 59 -14.97 -13.53 -14.10
N MET A 60 -14.03 -13.79 -15.01
CA MET A 60 -13.05 -12.79 -15.46
C MET A 60 -13.70 -11.60 -16.17
N GLY A 61 -14.79 -11.83 -16.90
CA GLY A 61 -15.54 -10.76 -17.57
C GLY A 61 -16.15 -9.77 -16.57
N ASP A 62 -16.75 -10.29 -15.50
CA ASP A 62 -17.32 -9.51 -14.40
C ASP A 62 -16.22 -8.70 -13.69
N PHE A 63 -15.07 -9.33 -13.43
CA PHE A 63 -13.92 -8.64 -12.86
C PHE A 63 -13.42 -7.47 -13.72
N ILE A 64 -13.29 -7.67 -15.04
CA ILE A 64 -12.86 -6.60 -15.95
C ILE A 64 -13.88 -5.47 -15.99
N GLN A 65 -15.18 -5.79 -15.95
CA GLN A 65 -16.22 -4.78 -15.91
C GLN A 65 -16.18 -4.00 -14.59
N ASP A 66 -16.04 -4.68 -13.46
CA ASP A 66 -15.90 -4.05 -12.14
C ASP A 66 -14.65 -3.16 -12.06
N LEU A 67 -13.53 -3.55 -12.69
CA LEU A 67 -12.35 -2.69 -12.77
C LEU A 67 -12.65 -1.36 -13.50
N LYS A 68 -13.48 -1.39 -14.54
CA LYS A 68 -13.91 -0.19 -15.27
C LYS A 68 -14.89 0.63 -14.46
N ASP A 69 -15.90 0.00 -13.89
CA ASP A 69 -16.96 0.66 -13.12
C ASP A 69 -16.41 1.31 -11.85
N ASN A 70 -15.46 0.65 -11.19
CA ASN A 70 -14.73 1.21 -10.07
C ASN A 70 -13.62 2.19 -10.49
N GLY A 71 -13.39 2.39 -11.79
CA GLY A 71 -12.45 3.36 -12.32
C GLY A 71 -10.98 3.02 -12.04
N TYR A 72 -10.62 1.74 -11.97
CA TYR A 72 -9.23 1.28 -11.90
C TYR A 72 -8.58 1.25 -13.29
N ILE A 73 -9.34 0.86 -14.31
CA ILE A 73 -8.87 0.87 -15.70
C ILE A 73 -9.83 1.71 -16.55
N LYS A 74 -9.34 2.21 -17.68
CA LYS A 74 -10.14 2.90 -18.68
C LYS A 74 -9.91 2.23 -20.03
N ASP A 75 -10.98 2.07 -20.81
CA ASP A 75 -10.85 1.67 -22.21
C ASP A 75 -10.26 2.83 -23.02
N ASP A 76 -9.14 2.53 -23.66
CA ASP A 76 -8.56 3.33 -24.75
C ASP A 76 -8.73 2.53 -26.05
N PRO A 77 -8.82 3.18 -27.23
CA PRO A 77 -9.07 2.48 -28.50
C PRO A 77 -8.05 1.38 -28.83
N ASP A 78 -6.82 1.52 -28.36
CA ASP A 78 -5.73 0.57 -28.62
C ASP A 78 -5.55 -0.45 -27.49
N MET A 79 -5.48 0.02 -26.24
CA MET A 79 -5.30 -0.85 -25.06
C MET A 79 -5.89 -0.24 -23.79
N PRO A 80 -6.41 -1.05 -22.85
CA PRO A 80 -6.85 -0.56 -21.56
C PRO A 80 -5.68 0.05 -20.78
N ILE A 81 -5.90 1.25 -20.22
CA ILE A 81 -4.89 1.99 -19.47
C ILE A 81 -5.25 2.08 -17.99
N LEU A 82 -4.22 2.16 -17.15
CA LEU A 82 -4.41 2.43 -15.72
C LEU A 82 -4.91 3.86 -15.51
N THR A 83 -5.80 4.01 -14.53
CA THR A 83 -6.22 5.33 -14.07
C THR A 83 -5.33 5.83 -12.93
N LYS A 84 -5.43 7.13 -12.62
CA LYS A 84 -4.81 7.73 -11.43
C LYS A 84 -5.20 7.02 -10.12
N LYS A 85 -6.42 6.46 -10.06
CA LYS A 85 -6.92 5.70 -8.90
C LYS A 85 -6.12 4.42 -8.69
N SER A 86 -5.80 3.71 -9.78
CA SER A 86 -4.97 2.50 -9.69
C SER A 86 -3.58 2.81 -9.19
N GLU A 87 -2.92 3.83 -9.75
CA GLU A 87 -1.59 4.22 -9.26
C GLU A 87 -1.60 4.60 -7.78
N GLN A 88 -2.60 5.36 -7.33
CA GLN A 88 -2.74 5.72 -5.91
C GLN A 88 -2.96 4.48 -5.03
N THR A 89 -3.79 3.55 -5.50
CA THR A 89 -4.06 2.29 -4.81
C THR A 89 -2.80 1.45 -4.66
N ILE A 90 -2.01 1.31 -5.74
CA ILE A 90 -0.73 0.60 -5.74
C ILE A 90 0.21 1.22 -4.71
N ARG A 91 0.40 2.55 -4.74
CA ARG A 91 1.27 3.25 -3.78
C ARG A 91 0.83 3.04 -2.34
N LYS A 92 -0.46 3.15 -2.04
CA LYS A 92 -1.00 2.94 -0.69
C LYS A 92 -0.74 1.51 -0.21
N ARG A 93 -1.01 0.52 -1.07
CA ARG A 93 -0.79 -0.90 -0.76
C ARG A 93 0.69 -1.20 -0.53
N SER A 94 1.58 -0.70 -1.37
CA SER A 94 3.02 -0.88 -1.18
C SER A 94 3.51 -0.26 0.14
N LEU A 95 2.97 0.90 0.54
CA LEU A 95 3.30 1.49 1.84
C LEU A 95 2.79 0.63 3.01
N GLU A 96 1.56 0.12 2.94
CA GLU A 96 1.01 -0.79 3.94
C GLU A 96 1.80 -2.10 4.03
N GLU A 97 2.29 -2.62 2.91
CA GLU A 97 3.11 -3.83 2.88
C GLU A 97 4.48 -3.62 3.52
N ILE A 98 5.14 -2.50 3.20
CA ILE A 98 6.47 -2.16 3.71
C ILE A 98 6.40 -1.76 5.20
N PHE A 99 5.41 -0.94 5.57
CA PHE A 99 5.37 -0.29 6.88
C PHE A 99 4.28 -0.83 7.82
N GLY A 100 3.28 -1.55 7.33
CA GLY A 100 2.17 -2.06 8.16
C GLY A 100 2.60 -3.09 9.21
N LYS A 101 3.73 -3.78 8.96
CA LYS A 101 4.34 -4.72 9.91
C LYS A 101 5.39 -4.05 10.81
N LEU A 102 5.75 -2.79 10.54
CA LEU A 102 6.75 -2.06 11.30
C LEU A 102 6.16 -1.65 12.65
N LYS A 103 6.61 -2.26 13.73
CA LYS A 103 6.23 -1.81 15.08
C LYS A 103 6.92 -0.49 15.38
N LYS A 104 6.20 0.43 16.01
CA LYS A 104 6.78 1.67 16.57
C LYS A 104 7.95 1.30 17.48
N SER A 105 9.17 1.64 17.06
CA SER A 105 10.35 1.50 17.91
C SER A 105 10.39 2.63 18.95
N LYS A 106 11.18 2.45 20.02
CA LYS A 106 11.52 3.56 20.92
C LYS A 106 12.19 4.69 20.11
N GLN A 107 12.05 5.93 20.58
CA GLN A 107 12.69 7.09 19.98
C GLN A 107 14.18 6.79 19.79
N GLY A 108 14.63 6.73 18.53
CA GLY A 108 16.03 6.55 18.20
C GLY A 108 16.82 7.77 18.65
N ASN A 109 18.09 7.58 18.98
CA ASN A 109 19.00 8.66 19.39
C ASN A 109 19.48 9.48 18.17
N HIS A 110 18.54 9.91 17.32
CA HIS A 110 18.84 10.72 16.14
C HIS A 110 19.05 12.16 16.60
N HIS A 111 20.31 12.51 16.87
CA HIS A 111 20.69 13.88 17.16
C HIS A 111 20.51 14.73 15.90
N THR A 112 19.51 15.60 15.90
CA THR A 112 19.32 16.60 14.84
C THR A 112 20.02 17.89 15.25
N PHE A 113 20.96 18.38 14.45
CA PHE A 113 21.63 19.67 14.67
C PHE A 113 20.72 20.89 14.45
N ARG A 114 19.45 20.68 14.08
CA ARG A 114 18.49 21.74 13.84
C ARG A 114 17.53 21.82 15.02
N THR A 115 17.54 22.96 15.69
CA THR A 115 16.53 23.32 16.69
C THR A 115 15.21 23.55 15.96
N GLY A 116 14.13 22.92 16.42
CA GLY A 116 12.79 23.15 15.88
C GLY A 116 12.34 24.59 16.10
N SER A 117 11.42 25.09 15.28
CA SER A 117 10.85 26.45 15.41
C SER A 117 9.87 26.62 16.58
N GLY A 118 10.02 25.83 17.64
CA GLY A 118 9.28 26.00 18.89
C GLY A 118 10.04 26.92 19.84
N GLU A 119 9.32 27.59 20.74
CA GLU A 119 9.90 28.28 21.91
C GLU A 119 10.43 27.27 22.96
N ASP A 120 11.02 26.15 22.52
CA ASP A 120 11.69 25.24 23.43
C ASP A 120 12.96 25.92 23.91
N ALA A 121 13.11 26.02 25.23
CA ALA A 121 14.27 26.61 25.87
C ALA A 121 15.54 25.93 25.35
N ASN A 122 16.33 26.67 24.57
CA ASN A 122 17.60 26.20 24.08
C ASN A 122 18.49 25.85 25.29
N PRO A 123 19.05 24.63 25.40
CA PRO A 123 19.98 24.29 26.48
C PRO A 123 21.22 25.18 26.53
N ASP A 124 21.53 25.91 25.45
CA ASP A 124 22.61 26.92 25.42
C ASP A 124 22.23 28.26 26.08
N LEU A 125 20.95 28.49 26.39
CA LEU A 125 20.50 29.68 27.12
C LEU A 125 20.50 29.37 28.63
N ARG A 126 21.49 29.89 29.34
CA ARG A 126 21.48 29.88 30.82
C ARG A 126 20.52 30.96 31.34
N ALA A 127 19.88 30.70 32.48
CA ALA A 127 19.03 31.69 33.15
C ALA A 127 19.84 32.95 33.51
N PHE A 128 19.23 34.12 33.31
CA PHE A 128 19.84 35.43 33.62
C PHE A 128 20.31 35.48 35.08
N GLN A 129 21.54 35.93 35.28
CA GLN A 129 22.09 36.21 36.61
C GLN A 129 22.31 37.70 36.80
N PHE A 130 22.09 38.15 38.03
CA PHE A 130 22.29 39.54 38.40
C PHE A 130 23.76 39.97 38.11
N GLY A 131 23.94 40.89 37.17
CA GLY A 131 25.25 41.33 36.67
C GLY A 131 25.52 40.99 35.20
N ASP A 132 24.66 40.19 34.56
CA ASP A 132 24.73 39.97 33.11
C ASP A 132 24.44 41.29 32.36
N LYS A 133 25.19 41.51 31.27
CA LYS A 133 25.02 42.70 30.44
C LYS A 133 23.69 42.62 29.68
N LEU A 134 22.93 43.70 29.68
CA LEU A 134 21.81 43.91 28.76
C LEU A 134 22.41 44.10 27.36
N GLU A 135 22.44 43.03 26.57
CA GLU A 135 22.61 43.13 25.12
C GLU A 135 21.26 42.95 24.44
#